data_AF-A0A7T4KHM6-F1
#
_entry.id   AF-A0A7T4KHM6-F1
#
_cell.length_a   1.000
_cell.length_b   1.000
_cell.length_c   1.000
_cell.angle_alpha   90.00
_cell.angle_beta   90.00
_cell.angle_gamma   90.00
#
_symmetry.space_group_name_H-M   'P 1'
#
loop_
_entity.id
_entity.type
_entity.pdbx_description
1 polymer ?
#
loop_
_entity_poly.entity_id
_entity_poly.type
_entity_poly.pdbx_seq_one_letter_code
_entity_poly.pdbx_strand_id
1 'polypeptide(L)'
;MIKNTLKINDLIKLVENNKNIYFETSAEKKRLQKMIEQYSYLNVFSLKYLFSSGIIKSPLQNGSFQYTYQYSYLTKYKILEKQYQKLLKMENKLREAVLMYETELKSHFTFFLEDFFGIENINFLQFLSALQIYNHSTQTLESLNLQHIEEEWKKSLDKSTNYKNYYDYYYLVIKVLSFGTIGKILDAEYKGRKVFTLFSNYLKRNNTFHIGKQIKELKTIVILRNSLCHKESFIIFLEKGVKKNQILKTSTNFLQLRINAVSKIYEYYEKTKHNKIKKLKQNCWIKDYKKYRLNNGKNGIYFKKIKIYL
;
A
#
# COMPACT_ATOMS: atom_id res chain seq x y z
N MET A 1 3.26 12.59 -23.76
CA MET A 1 4.67 12.83 -23.40
C MET A 1 5.23 11.60 -22.70
N ILE A 2 6.09 10.85 -23.39
CA ILE A 2 6.91 9.82 -22.76
C ILE A 2 7.86 10.56 -21.80
N LYS A 3 7.71 10.37 -20.49
CA LYS A 3 8.68 10.88 -19.53
C LYS A 3 9.98 10.11 -19.77
N ASN A 4 10.96 10.75 -20.40
CA ASN A 4 12.29 10.16 -20.54
C ASN A 4 12.81 9.81 -19.15
N THR A 5 12.97 8.52 -18.90
CA THR A 5 13.59 8.02 -17.68
C THR A 5 15.05 8.45 -17.72
N LEU A 6 15.44 9.35 -16.81
CA LEU A 6 16.82 9.80 -16.69
C LEU A 6 17.76 8.60 -16.51
N LYS A 7 18.93 8.64 -17.16
CA LYS A 7 19.98 7.63 -16.93
C LYS A 7 20.46 7.71 -15.48
N ILE A 8 20.97 6.61 -14.94
CA ILE A 8 21.39 6.50 -13.53
C ILE A 8 22.39 7.59 -13.14
N ASN A 9 23.33 7.93 -14.03
CA ASN A 9 24.32 9.00 -13.77
C ASN A 9 23.67 10.38 -13.66
N ASP A 10 22.63 10.67 -14.44
CA ASP A 10 21.90 11.94 -14.36
C ASP A 10 21.05 12.00 -13.09
N LEU A 11 20.49 10.86 -12.66
CA LEU A 11 19.79 10.76 -11.38
C LEU A 11 20.73 11.05 -10.20
N ILE A 12 21.99 10.61 -10.26
CA ILE A 12 22.98 10.87 -9.20
C ILE A 12 23.39 12.33 -9.18
N LYS A 13 23.65 12.94 -10.34
CA LYS A 13 23.93 14.38 -10.44
C LYS A 13 22.76 15.20 -9.87
N LEU A 14 21.52 14.81 -10.16
CA LEU A 14 20.33 15.46 -9.61
C LEU A 14 20.26 15.32 -8.09
N VAL A 15 20.66 14.18 -7.54
CA VAL A 15 20.72 13.94 -6.09
C VAL A 15 21.79 14.80 -5.43
N GLU A 16 22.99 14.87 -6.01
CA GLU A 16 24.08 15.71 -5.52
C GLU A 16 23.66 17.19 -5.50
N ASN A 17 23.23 17.70 -6.65
CA ASN A 17 23.03 19.13 -6.85
C ASN A 17 21.70 19.63 -6.26
N ASN A 18 20.60 18.90 -6.46
CA ASN A 18 19.26 19.42 -6.13
C ASN A 18 18.77 18.98 -4.75
N LYS A 19 19.40 17.95 -4.15
CA LYS A 19 19.02 17.46 -2.81
C LYS A 19 20.08 17.75 -1.75
N ASN A 20 21.16 18.44 -2.12
CA ASN A 20 22.26 18.82 -1.23
C ASN A 20 22.86 17.59 -0.51
N ILE A 21 23.15 16.54 -1.28
CA ILE A 21 23.68 15.27 -0.77
C ILE A 21 25.17 15.17 -1.08
N TYR A 22 25.96 14.94 -0.04
CA TYR A 22 27.40 14.80 -0.13
C TYR A 22 27.83 13.33 -0.08
N PHE A 23 28.73 12.95 -0.99
CA PHE A 23 29.37 11.64 -1.04
C PHE A 23 30.84 11.79 -0.67
N GLU A 24 31.29 11.11 0.39
CA GLU A 24 32.69 11.14 0.85
C GLU A 24 33.61 10.34 -0.09
N THR A 25 33.07 9.31 -0.75
CA THR A 25 33.88 8.39 -1.58
C THR A 25 33.15 8.00 -2.87
N SER A 26 33.92 7.58 -3.87
CA SER A 26 33.37 6.97 -5.10
C SER A 26 32.61 5.68 -4.81
N ALA A 27 33.01 4.94 -3.76
CA ALA A 27 32.32 3.74 -3.30
C ALA A 27 30.89 4.04 -2.81
N GLU A 28 30.66 5.18 -2.15
CA GLU A 28 29.32 5.63 -1.75
C GLU A 28 28.41 5.88 -2.96
N LYS A 29 28.94 6.53 -4.02
CA LYS A 29 28.19 6.73 -5.27
C LYS A 29 27.80 5.40 -5.92
N LYS A 30 28.73 4.43 -5.96
CA LYS A 30 28.45 3.07 -6.47
C LYS A 30 27.39 2.33 -5.66
N ARG A 31 27.35 2.50 -4.32
CA ARG A 31 26.28 1.91 -3.50
C ARG A 31 24.92 2.54 -3.78
N LEU A 32 24.87 3.86 -3.98
CA LEU A 32 23.62 4.51 -4.39
C LEU A 32 23.12 4.00 -5.75
N GLN A 33 24.02 3.84 -6.72
CA GLN A 33 23.70 3.23 -8.03
C GLN A 33 23.00 1.89 -7.85
N LYS A 34 23.65 0.96 -7.14
CA LYS A 34 23.11 -0.37 -6.85
C LYS A 34 21.75 -0.31 -6.16
N MET A 35 21.55 0.60 -5.20
CA MET A 35 20.27 0.77 -4.53
C MET A 35 19.17 1.27 -5.47
N ILE A 36 19.47 2.21 -6.37
CA ILE A 36 18.52 2.72 -7.36
C ILE A 36 18.14 1.62 -8.35
N GLU A 37 19.11 0.82 -8.80
CA GLU A 37 18.87 -0.33 -9.68
C GLU A 37 17.97 -1.37 -9.00
N GLN A 38 18.24 -1.68 -7.73
CA GLN A 38 17.50 -2.70 -6.99
C GLN A 38 16.08 -2.27 -6.61
N TYR A 39 15.88 -1.01 -6.21
CA TYR A 39 14.62 -0.55 -5.61
C TYR A 39 13.90 0.55 -6.38
N SER A 40 14.44 1.04 -7.50
CA SER A 40 14.03 2.26 -8.21
C SER A 40 14.32 3.56 -7.46
N TYR A 41 14.58 4.62 -8.23
CA TYR A 41 14.85 5.97 -7.71
C TYR A 41 13.74 6.49 -6.79
N LEU A 42 12.48 6.26 -7.15
CA LEU A 42 11.32 6.76 -6.40
C LEU A 42 11.27 6.20 -4.98
N ASN A 43 11.57 4.91 -4.83
CA ASN A 43 11.56 4.27 -3.51
C ASN A 43 12.78 4.69 -2.69
N VAL A 44 13.99 4.67 -3.27
CA VAL A 44 15.21 5.08 -2.56
C VAL A 44 15.10 6.51 -2.04
N PHE A 45 14.59 7.43 -2.87
CA PHE A 45 14.41 8.83 -2.48
C PHE A 45 13.03 9.15 -1.91
N SER A 46 12.30 8.15 -1.44
CA SER A 46 11.08 8.36 -0.66
C SER A 46 11.36 9.15 0.62
N LEU A 47 12.54 9.02 1.23
CA LEU A 47 12.93 9.77 2.43
C LEU A 47 13.07 11.29 2.21
N LYS A 48 12.97 11.80 0.97
CA LYS A 48 13.05 13.23 0.64
C LYS A 48 12.08 14.10 1.45
N TYR A 49 10.96 13.54 1.89
CA TYR A 49 9.98 14.24 2.73
C TYR A 49 10.47 14.45 4.17
N LEU A 50 11.44 13.66 4.65
CA LEU A 50 11.96 13.73 6.01
C LEU A 50 13.25 14.56 6.13
N PHE A 51 14.05 14.66 5.06
CA PHE A 51 15.29 15.44 5.07
C PHE A 51 15.22 16.78 4.33
N SER A 52 14.11 17.09 3.68
CA SER A 52 13.84 18.46 3.19
C SER A 52 13.50 19.41 4.34
N SER A 53 13.85 20.68 4.16
CA SER A 53 13.63 21.76 5.12
C SER A 53 12.35 22.55 4.85
N GLY A 54 11.69 22.34 3.70
CA GLY A 54 10.50 23.10 3.31
C GLY A 54 10.08 22.84 1.87
N ILE A 55 9.10 23.65 1.43
CA ILE A 55 8.65 23.71 0.03
C ILE A 55 8.84 25.15 -0.45
N ILE A 56 9.41 25.29 -1.64
CA ILE A 56 9.49 26.54 -2.38
C ILE A 56 8.37 26.56 -3.42
N LYS A 57 7.70 27.70 -3.54
CA LYS A 57 6.70 27.97 -4.56
C LYS A 57 7.33 28.86 -5.62
N SER A 58 7.44 28.37 -6.85
CA SER A 58 8.01 29.09 -7.98
C SER A 58 6.95 29.33 -9.04
N PRO A 59 6.76 30.57 -9.54
CA PRO A 59 5.83 30.83 -10.64
C PRO A 59 6.35 30.22 -11.94
N LEU A 60 5.42 29.72 -12.76
CA LEU A 60 5.66 29.24 -14.12
C LEU A 60 5.16 30.30 -15.11
N GLN A 61 5.72 30.30 -16.34
CA GLN A 61 5.37 31.26 -17.39
C GLN A 61 3.88 31.27 -17.76
N ASN A 62 3.19 30.14 -17.57
CA ASN A 62 1.75 30.01 -17.82
C ASN A 62 0.85 30.47 -16.65
N GLY A 63 1.39 31.22 -15.68
CA GLY A 63 0.65 31.71 -14.50
C GLY A 63 0.39 30.64 -13.42
N SER A 64 0.76 29.38 -13.65
CA SER A 64 0.67 28.33 -12.64
C SER A 64 1.89 28.33 -11.70
N PHE A 65 1.85 27.56 -10.62
CA PHE A 65 2.96 27.46 -9.67
C PHE A 65 3.54 26.05 -9.65
N GLN A 66 4.87 25.97 -9.66
CA GLN A 66 5.61 24.76 -9.35
C GLN A 66 6.00 24.74 -7.87
N TYR A 67 5.74 23.61 -7.21
CA TYR A 67 6.20 23.38 -5.84
C TYR A 67 7.41 22.46 -5.85
N THR A 68 8.54 22.93 -5.33
CA THR A 68 9.79 22.16 -5.21
C THR A 68 10.15 22.00 -3.73
N TYR A 69 10.84 20.91 -3.40
CA TYR A 69 11.32 20.70 -2.03
C TYR A 69 12.63 21.43 -1.83
N GLN A 70 12.78 22.12 -0.70
CA GLN A 70 14.00 22.80 -0.30
C GLN A 70 14.89 21.88 0.53
N TYR A 71 16.20 21.91 0.29
CA TYR A 71 17.20 21.10 1.00
C TYR A 71 18.35 21.98 1.49
N SER A 72 18.08 22.83 2.47
CA SER A 72 19.04 23.84 2.96
C SER A 72 20.24 23.25 3.70
N TYR A 73 20.17 21.98 4.12
CA TYR A 73 21.20 21.34 4.93
C TYR A 73 21.92 20.25 4.14
N LEU A 74 23.26 20.30 4.16
CA LEU A 74 24.12 19.28 3.58
C LEU A 74 23.85 17.94 4.27
N THR A 75 23.40 16.94 3.51
CA THR A 75 23.11 15.60 4.03
C THR A 75 24.14 14.61 3.53
N LYS A 76 24.97 14.07 4.43
CA LYS A 76 25.91 12.99 4.08
C LYS A 76 25.16 11.76 3.59
N TYR A 77 25.54 11.20 2.44
CA TYR A 77 24.89 10.03 1.86
C TYR A 77 24.84 8.85 2.83
N LYS A 78 25.92 8.58 3.57
CA LYS A 78 25.96 7.53 4.61
C LYS A 78 24.82 7.61 5.63
N ILE A 79 24.37 8.82 5.98
CA ILE A 79 23.22 9.02 6.88
C ILE A 79 21.92 8.61 6.18
N LEU A 80 21.74 9.00 4.92
CA LEU A 80 20.57 8.65 4.12
C LEU A 80 20.51 7.14 3.88
N GLU A 81 21.62 6.52 3.47
CA GLU A 81 21.77 5.07 3.30
C GLU A 81 21.35 4.33 4.58
N LYS A 82 21.90 4.74 5.74
CA LYS A 82 21.57 4.15 7.04
C LYS A 82 20.09 4.28 7.39
N GLN A 83 19.48 5.45 7.17
CA GLN A 83 18.05 5.65 7.45
C GLN A 83 17.16 4.87 6.49
N TYR A 84 17.56 4.74 5.22
CA TYR A 84 16.82 3.96 4.23
C TYR A 84 16.88 2.47 4.53
N GLN A 85 18.04 1.93 4.92
CA GLN A 85 18.14 0.52 5.32
C GLN A 85 17.25 0.20 6.53
N LYS A 86 17.12 1.13 7.49
CA LYS A 86 16.18 0.99 8.61
C LYS A 86 14.72 0.99 8.14
N LEU A 87 14.37 1.91 7.23
CA LEU A 87 13.05 1.95 6.60
C LEU A 87 12.76 0.62 5.88
N LEU A 88 13.70 0.09 5.10
CA LEU A 88 13.54 -1.19 4.41
C LEU A 88 13.28 -2.36 5.36
N LYS A 89 14.05 -2.46 6.46
CA LYS A 89 13.81 -3.51 7.49
C LYS A 89 12.39 -3.43 8.06
N MET A 90 11.93 -2.21 8.31
CA MET A 90 10.58 -1.96 8.80
C MET A 90 9.51 -2.30 7.75
N GLU A 91 9.72 -1.85 6.51
CA GLU A 91 8.84 -2.14 5.37
C GLU A 91 8.70 -3.64 5.16
N ASN A 92 9.80 -4.40 5.21
CA ASN A 92 9.77 -5.85 5.04
C ASN A 92 8.90 -6.54 6.10
N LYS A 93 8.99 -6.13 7.37
CA LYS A 93 8.10 -6.63 8.43
C LYS A 93 6.63 -6.32 8.14
N LEU A 94 6.33 -5.09 7.73
CA LEU A 94 4.96 -4.70 7.37
C LEU A 94 4.46 -5.46 6.13
N ARG A 95 5.32 -5.71 5.13
CA ARG A 95 4.97 -6.50 3.94
C ARG A 95 4.66 -7.94 4.32
N GLU A 96 5.52 -8.57 5.13
CA GLU A 96 5.29 -9.92 5.66
C GLU A 96 3.96 -9.99 6.41
N ALA A 97 3.70 -9.04 7.31
CA ALA A 97 2.47 -8.96 8.06
C ALA A 97 1.21 -8.81 7.17
N VAL A 98 1.29 -7.97 6.14
CA VAL A 98 0.19 -7.81 5.16
C VAL A 98 -0.06 -9.12 4.41
N LEU A 99 0.99 -9.84 4.00
CA LEU A 99 0.85 -11.12 3.30
C LEU A 99 0.24 -12.19 4.21
N MET A 100 0.71 -12.32 5.44
CA MET A 100 0.13 -13.25 6.43
C MET A 100 -1.36 -13.00 6.62
N TYR A 101 -1.71 -11.73 6.82
CA TYR A 101 -3.07 -11.29 7.03
C TYR A 101 -3.95 -11.51 5.80
N GLU A 102 -3.43 -11.24 4.60
CA GLU A 102 -4.13 -11.50 3.34
C GLU A 102 -4.41 -13.00 3.12
N THR A 103 -3.44 -13.86 3.44
CA THR A 103 -3.61 -15.32 3.39
C THR A 103 -4.72 -15.77 4.32
N GLU A 104 -4.72 -15.31 5.57
CA GLU A 104 -5.75 -15.67 6.56
C GLU A 104 -7.15 -15.20 6.10
N LEU A 105 -7.27 -13.97 5.59
CA LEU A 105 -8.53 -13.47 5.04
C LEU A 105 -9.04 -14.29 3.86
N LYS A 106 -8.15 -14.68 2.95
CA LYS A 106 -8.51 -15.53 1.81
C LYS A 106 -9.02 -16.88 2.28
N SER A 107 -8.34 -17.53 3.24
CA SER A 107 -8.79 -18.79 3.82
C SER A 107 -10.19 -18.68 4.44
N HIS A 108 -10.44 -17.65 5.23
CA HIS A 108 -11.76 -17.45 5.82
C HIS A 108 -12.83 -17.11 4.79
N PHE A 109 -12.49 -16.35 3.74
CA PHE A 109 -13.43 -16.05 2.67
C PHE A 109 -13.81 -17.29 1.87
N THR A 110 -12.83 -18.19 1.65
CA THR A 110 -13.07 -19.49 1.05
C THR A 110 -14.05 -20.32 1.88
N PHE A 111 -13.82 -20.51 3.19
CA PHE A 111 -14.75 -21.26 4.04
C PHE A 111 -16.14 -20.62 4.10
N PHE A 112 -16.20 -19.28 4.17
CA PHE A 112 -17.47 -18.56 4.12
C PHE A 112 -18.23 -18.83 2.82
N LEU A 113 -17.54 -18.85 1.66
CA LEU A 113 -18.20 -19.11 0.38
C LEU A 113 -18.68 -20.56 0.28
N GLU A 114 -17.94 -21.53 0.81
CA GLU A 114 -18.38 -22.93 0.90
C GLU A 114 -19.71 -23.04 1.67
N ASP A 115 -19.76 -22.45 2.86
CA ASP A 115 -20.98 -22.43 3.69
C ASP A 115 -22.12 -21.71 2.96
N PHE A 116 -21.82 -20.55 2.36
CA PHE A 116 -22.80 -19.73 1.65
C PHE A 116 -23.39 -20.48 0.44
N PHE A 117 -22.57 -21.17 -0.33
CA PHE A 117 -23.01 -21.98 -1.48
C PHE A 117 -23.86 -23.17 -1.06
N GLY A 118 -23.50 -23.83 0.04
CA GLY A 118 -24.31 -24.90 0.63
C GLY A 118 -25.70 -24.40 1.06
N ILE A 119 -25.77 -23.23 1.71
CA ILE A 119 -27.03 -22.64 2.19
C ILE A 119 -27.91 -22.16 1.03
N GLU A 120 -27.32 -21.46 0.06
CA GLU A 120 -28.06 -20.91 -1.07
C GLU A 120 -28.33 -21.96 -2.16
N ASN A 121 -27.77 -23.16 -2.01
CA ASN A 121 -27.83 -24.27 -2.98
C ASN A 121 -27.41 -23.83 -4.40
N ILE A 122 -26.29 -23.10 -4.47
CA ILE A 122 -25.70 -22.63 -5.72
C ILE A 122 -24.26 -23.11 -5.87
N ASN A 123 -23.81 -23.28 -7.10
CA ASN A 123 -22.39 -23.47 -7.41
C ASN A 123 -21.68 -22.14 -7.69
N PHE A 124 -20.35 -22.17 -7.80
CA PHE A 124 -19.55 -20.97 -8.02
C PHE A 124 -19.88 -20.23 -9.33
N LEU A 125 -20.24 -20.94 -10.39
CA LEU A 125 -20.65 -20.32 -11.65
C LEU A 125 -21.94 -19.52 -11.45
N GLN A 126 -22.94 -20.13 -10.82
CA GLN A 126 -24.20 -19.48 -10.49
C GLN A 126 -23.96 -18.26 -9.60
N PHE A 127 -23.02 -18.33 -8.66
CA PHE A 127 -22.58 -17.19 -7.87
C PHE A 127 -21.98 -16.06 -8.72
N LEU A 128 -21.02 -16.36 -9.60
CA LEU A 128 -20.40 -15.35 -10.47
C LEU A 128 -21.42 -14.71 -11.41
N SER A 129 -22.27 -15.53 -12.04
CA SER A 129 -23.35 -15.05 -12.91
C SER A 129 -24.42 -14.27 -12.16
N ALA A 130 -24.55 -14.49 -10.85
CA ALA A 130 -25.44 -13.70 -10.01
C ALA A 130 -24.87 -12.32 -9.66
N LEU A 131 -23.57 -12.03 -9.88
CA LEU A 131 -23.03 -10.69 -9.66
C LEU A 131 -23.60 -9.71 -10.70
N GLN A 132 -24.05 -8.55 -10.21
CA GLN A 132 -24.72 -7.53 -11.03
C GLN A 132 -24.15 -6.15 -10.73
N ILE A 133 -23.85 -5.40 -11.78
CA ILE A 133 -23.41 -4.01 -11.73
C ILE A 133 -24.63 -3.12 -11.86
N TYR A 134 -24.72 -2.08 -11.03
CA TYR A 134 -25.69 -1.01 -11.23
C TYR A 134 -25.11 0.00 -12.23
N ASN A 135 -25.67 0.07 -13.43
CA ASN A 135 -25.27 1.05 -14.43
C ASN A 135 -25.96 2.38 -14.11
N HIS A 136 -25.18 3.36 -13.66
CA HIS A 136 -25.69 4.68 -13.28
C HIS A 136 -26.27 5.48 -14.46
N SER A 137 -25.84 5.20 -15.69
CA SER A 137 -26.29 5.91 -16.89
C SER A 137 -27.64 5.39 -17.36
N THR A 138 -27.84 4.07 -17.35
CA THR A 138 -29.09 3.42 -17.79
C THR A 138 -30.06 3.18 -16.64
N GLN A 139 -29.62 3.32 -15.39
CA GLN A 139 -30.36 3.00 -14.16
C GLN A 139 -30.84 1.53 -14.07
N THR A 140 -30.15 0.62 -14.76
CA THR A 140 -30.46 -0.81 -14.78
C THR A 140 -29.37 -1.64 -14.13
N LEU A 141 -29.75 -2.87 -13.74
CA LEU A 141 -28.80 -3.89 -13.30
C LEU A 141 -28.32 -4.68 -14.53
N GLU A 142 -27.02 -4.78 -14.69
CA GLU A 142 -26.36 -5.52 -15.78
C GLU A 142 -25.54 -6.66 -15.19
N SER A 143 -25.44 -7.77 -15.91
CA SER A 143 -24.59 -8.90 -15.52
C SER A 143 -23.11 -8.51 -15.62
N LEU A 144 -22.30 -8.98 -14.66
CA LEU A 144 -20.86 -8.76 -14.69
C LEU A 144 -20.23 -9.35 -15.97
N ASN A 145 -19.52 -8.52 -16.75
CA ASN A 145 -18.69 -9.01 -17.85
C ASN A 145 -17.39 -9.62 -17.29
N LEU A 146 -17.25 -10.94 -17.42
CA LEU A 146 -16.12 -11.71 -16.89
C LEU A 146 -14.84 -11.61 -17.76
N GLN A 147 -14.91 -11.06 -18.97
CA GLN A 147 -13.83 -11.08 -19.95
C GLN A 147 -12.51 -10.48 -19.41
N HIS A 148 -12.58 -9.34 -18.71
CA HIS A 148 -11.39 -8.70 -18.15
C HIS A 148 -10.74 -9.52 -17.02
N ILE A 149 -11.57 -10.22 -16.25
CA ILE A 149 -11.11 -11.06 -15.15
C ILE A 149 -10.40 -12.31 -15.72
N GLU A 150 -10.96 -12.90 -16.78
CA GLU A 150 -10.36 -14.01 -17.52
C GLU A 150 -9.01 -13.64 -18.15
N GLU A 151 -8.87 -12.43 -18.69
CA GLU A 151 -7.61 -11.94 -19.25
C GLU A 151 -6.49 -11.83 -18.20
N GLU A 152 -6.78 -11.28 -17.02
CA GLU A 152 -5.82 -11.20 -15.91
C GLU A 152 -5.45 -12.59 -15.36
N TRP A 153 -6.40 -13.53 -15.36
CA TRP A 153 -6.13 -14.92 -14.96
C TRP A 153 -5.25 -15.66 -15.96
N LYS A 154 -5.48 -15.50 -17.27
CA LYS A 154 -4.63 -16.10 -18.32
C LYS A 154 -3.18 -15.62 -18.24
N LYS A 155 -2.93 -14.38 -17.78
CA LYS A 155 -1.57 -13.87 -17.53
C LYS A 155 -0.88 -14.53 -16.33
N SER A 156 -1.64 -15.12 -15.43
CA SER A 156 -1.18 -15.64 -14.14
C SER A 156 -0.96 -17.16 -14.12
N LEU A 157 -1.39 -17.86 -15.18
CA LEU A 157 -1.22 -19.31 -15.34
C LEU A 157 0.12 -19.61 -16.02
N ASP A 158 0.85 -20.61 -15.53
CA ASP A 158 1.99 -21.16 -16.26
C ASP A 158 1.48 -21.80 -17.57
N LYS A 159 2.16 -21.50 -18.68
CA LYS A 159 1.79 -21.98 -20.03
C LYS A 159 1.82 -23.50 -20.19
N SER A 160 2.27 -24.25 -19.18
CA SER A 160 2.49 -25.70 -19.23
C SER A 160 1.33 -26.56 -18.73
N THR A 161 0.30 -25.98 -18.10
CA THR A 161 -0.78 -26.76 -17.49
C THR A 161 -2.04 -26.85 -18.36
N ASN A 162 -2.37 -28.07 -18.77
CA ASN A 162 -3.50 -28.46 -19.61
C ASN A 162 -4.81 -28.56 -18.79
N TYR A 163 -5.22 -27.49 -18.11
CA TYR A 163 -6.46 -27.48 -17.34
C TYR A 163 -7.67 -27.25 -18.25
N LYS A 164 -8.45 -28.31 -18.48
CA LYS A 164 -9.61 -28.34 -19.40
C LYS A 164 -10.91 -27.79 -18.83
N ASN A 165 -11.00 -27.47 -17.54
CA ASN A 165 -12.25 -26.98 -16.98
C ASN A 165 -12.03 -25.85 -15.98
N TYR A 166 -12.62 -24.70 -16.25
CA TYR A 166 -12.41 -23.47 -15.48
C TYR A 166 -13.22 -23.43 -14.17
N TYR A 167 -14.23 -24.31 -14.03
CA TYR A 167 -15.16 -24.33 -12.91
C TYR A 167 -14.59 -24.92 -11.61
N ASP A 168 -13.57 -25.77 -11.68
CA ASP A 168 -12.93 -26.39 -10.49
C ASP A 168 -12.06 -25.39 -9.69
N TYR A 169 -11.95 -24.15 -10.15
CA TYR A 169 -10.88 -23.23 -9.76
C TYR A 169 -11.35 -21.98 -9.04
N TYR A 170 -12.51 -21.98 -8.37
CA TYR A 170 -12.88 -20.86 -7.49
C TYR A 170 -11.83 -20.61 -6.40
N TYR A 171 -11.22 -21.67 -5.88
CA TYR A 171 -10.06 -21.59 -5.00
C TYR A 171 -8.85 -20.94 -5.68
N LEU A 172 -8.63 -21.19 -6.98
CA LEU A 172 -7.56 -20.57 -7.75
C LEU A 172 -7.82 -19.08 -7.98
N VAL A 173 -9.07 -18.69 -8.23
CA VAL A 173 -9.47 -17.28 -8.35
C VAL A 173 -9.17 -16.52 -7.05
N ILE A 174 -9.59 -17.08 -5.91
CA ILE A 174 -9.30 -16.50 -4.59
C ILE A 174 -7.79 -16.51 -4.30
N LYS A 175 -7.07 -17.56 -4.74
CA LYS A 175 -5.62 -17.69 -4.58
C LYS A 175 -4.85 -16.66 -5.41
N VAL A 176 -5.21 -16.47 -6.68
CA VAL A 176 -4.54 -15.59 -7.65
C VAL A 176 -4.88 -14.12 -7.39
N LEU A 177 -6.14 -13.78 -7.19
CA LEU A 177 -6.55 -12.39 -6.96
C LEU A 177 -6.16 -11.95 -5.57
N SER A 178 -5.62 -10.74 -5.43
CA SER A 178 -5.43 -10.17 -4.10
C SER A 178 -6.78 -9.98 -3.40
N PHE A 179 -6.81 -10.12 -2.08
CA PHE A 179 -8.06 -9.91 -1.33
C PHE A 179 -8.60 -8.48 -1.51
N GLY A 180 -7.71 -7.51 -1.72
CA GLY A 180 -8.10 -6.15 -2.07
C GLY A 180 -8.73 -6.03 -3.46
N THR A 181 -8.38 -6.89 -4.42
CA THR A 181 -9.04 -6.96 -5.73
C THR A 181 -10.41 -7.62 -5.60
N ILE A 182 -10.50 -8.74 -4.90
CA ILE A 182 -11.77 -9.44 -4.61
C ILE A 182 -12.75 -8.47 -3.94
N GLY A 183 -12.32 -7.77 -2.90
CA GLY A 183 -13.14 -6.78 -2.21
C GLY A 183 -13.58 -5.63 -3.10
N LYS A 184 -12.73 -5.14 -4.02
CA LYS A 184 -13.13 -4.07 -4.97
C LYS A 184 -14.17 -4.53 -5.97
N ILE A 185 -14.01 -5.73 -6.52
CA ILE A 185 -14.97 -6.32 -7.45
C ILE A 185 -16.31 -6.44 -6.70
N LEU A 186 -16.32 -7.14 -5.57
CA LEU A 186 -17.55 -7.35 -4.81
C LEU A 186 -18.19 -6.04 -4.30
N ASP A 187 -17.41 -5.04 -3.90
CA ASP A 187 -17.95 -3.74 -3.46
C ASP A 187 -18.51 -2.89 -4.61
N ALA A 188 -18.05 -3.10 -5.84
CA ALA A 188 -18.59 -2.47 -7.04
C ALA A 188 -19.91 -3.12 -7.48
N GLU A 189 -20.05 -4.43 -7.28
CA GLU A 189 -21.24 -5.21 -7.63
C GLU A 189 -22.37 -5.04 -6.59
N TYR A 190 -23.60 -4.78 -7.03
CA TYR A 190 -24.79 -4.65 -6.17
C TYR A 190 -25.00 -5.89 -5.28
N LYS A 191 -25.02 -7.09 -5.89
CA LYS A 191 -25.11 -8.36 -5.12
C LYS A 191 -23.81 -8.71 -4.42
N GLY A 192 -22.65 -8.30 -4.95
CA GLY A 192 -21.36 -8.49 -4.29
C GLY A 192 -21.27 -7.74 -2.96
N ARG A 193 -21.88 -6.56 -2.83
CA ARG A 193 -21.94 -5.81 -1.56
C ARG A 193 -22.65 -6.59 -0.46
N LYS A 194 -23.74 -7.28 -0.80
CA LYS A 194 -24.46 -8.16 0.14
C LYS A 194 -23.53 -9.28 0.62
N VAL A 195 -22.86 -9.97 -0.31
CA VAL A 195 -21.92 -11.05 -0.01
C VAL A 195 -20.78 -10.56 0.90
N PHE A 196 -20.22 -9.40 0.61
CA PHE A 196 -19.15 -8.79 1.40
C PHE A 196 -19.62 -8.41 2.82
N THR A 197 -20.87 -7.96 2.94
CA THR A 197 -21.50 -7.68 4.24
C THR A 197 -21.72 -8.95 5.03
N LEU A 198 -22.18 -10.03 4.39
CA LEU A 198 -22.34 -11.34 5.01
C LEU A 198 -21.00 -11.91 5.46
N PHE A 199 -19.96 -11.82 4.64
CA PHE A 199 -18.60 -12.22 5.02
C PHE A 199 -18.08 -11.42 6.23
N SER A 200 -18.28 -10.10 6.24
CA SER A 200 -17.95 -9.24 7.39
C SER A 200 -18.67 -9.69 8.67
N ASN A 201 -19.92 -10.12 8.57
CA ASN A 201 -20.68 -10.65 9.71
C ASN A 201 -20.22 -12.04 10.13
N TYR A 202 -19.86 -12.91 9.19
CA TYR A 202 -19.24 -14.22 9.45
C TYR A 202 -17.96 -14.06 10.28
N LEU A 203 -17.07 -13.14 9.87
CA LEU A 203 -15.83 -12.83 10.60
C LEU A 203 -16.09 -12.33 12.04
N LYS A 204 -17.19 -11.58 12.26
CA LYS A 204 -17.57 -11.10 13.60
C LYS A 204 -18.09 -12.23 14.49
N ARG A 205 -18.89 -13.14 13.94
CA ARG A 205 -19.55 -14.22 14.71
C ARG A 205 -18.55 -15.25 15.20
N ASN A 206 -17.61 -15.65 14.34
CA ASN A 206 -16.75 -16.77 14.67
C ASN A 206 -15.68 -16.46 15.72
N ASN A 207 -15.42 -15.19 16.07
CA ASN A 207 -14.39 -14.73 17.03
C ASN A 207 -12.97 -15.32 16.83
N THR A 208 -12.77 -16.19 15.83
CA THR A 208 -11.57 -16.95 15.50
C THR A 208 -10.55 -16.06 14.80
N PHE A 209 -11.02 -15.03 14.10
CA PHE A 209 -10.21 -13.86 13.84
C PHE A 209 -10.11 -13.06 15.14
N HIS A 210 -8.98 -13.16 15.83
CA HIS A 210 -8.59 -12.30 16.95
C HIS A 210 -8.56 -10.78 16.62
N ILE A 211 -8.95 -10.42 15.41
CA ILE A 211 -8.95 -9.12 14.76
C ILE A 211 -10.37 -8.68 14.37
N GLY A 212 -11.42 -9.43 14.72
CA GLY A 212 -12.82 -9.02 14.52
C GLY A 212 -13.16 -7.67 15.18
N LYS A 213 -12.44 -7.28 16.24
CA LYS A 213 -12.51 -5.94 16.84
C LYS A 213 -11.68 -4.86 16.12
N GLN A 214 -10.68 -5.22 15.31
CA GLN A 214 -9.76 -4.29 14.67
C GLN A 214 -10.04 -4.06 13.16
N ILE A 215 -10.86 -4.88 12.50
CA ILE A 215 -11.19 -4.76 11.05
C ILE A 215 -12.57 -4.12 10.86
N LYS A 216 -12.75 -2.87 11.30
CA LYS A 216 -13.95 -2.10 10.94
C LYS A 216 -13.94 -1.61 9.48
N GLU A 217 -12.86 -1.79 8.73
CA GLU A 217 -12.78 -1.29 7.37
C GLU A 217 -11.99 -2.23 6.46
N LEU A 218 -12.67 -2.99 5.60
CA LEU A 218 -12.03 -3.69 4.49
C LEU A 218 -11.24 -2.74 3.57
N LYS A 219 -11.61 -1.45 3.58
CA LYS A 219 -10.83 -0.34 2.99
C LYS A 219 -9.39 -0.28 3.50
N THR A 220 -9.13 -0.66 4.76
CA THR A 220 -7.80 -0.72 5.37
C THR A 220 -6.90 -1.76 4.66
N ILE A 221 -7.44 -2.95 4.34
CA ILE A 221 -6.74 -3.99 3.56
C ILE A 221 -6.39 -3.49 2.16
N VAL A 222 -7.37 -2.92 1.47
CA VAL A 222 -7.19 -2.39 0.10
C VAL A 222 -6.12 -1.29 0.09
N ILE A 223 -6.12 -0.42 1.10
CA ILE A 223 -5.15 0.68 1.25
C ILE A 223 -3.74 0.12 1.50
N LEU A 224 -3.58 -0.87 2.37
CA LEU A 224 -2.28 -1.45 2.71
C LEU A 224 -1.71 -2.33 1.58
N ARG A 225 -2.51 -3.19 0.97
CA ARG A 225 -2.08 -4.04 -0.16
C ARG A 225 -1.62 -3.21 -1.34
N ASN A 226 -2.39 -2.18 -1.71
CA ASN A 226 -2.06 -1.33 -2.86
C ASN A 226 -0.75 -0.53 -2.68
N SER A 227 -0.21 -0.45 -1.47
CA SER A 227 1.01 0.32 -1.23
C SER A 227 2.18 -0.53 -0.74
N LEU A 228 1.94 -1.66 -0.08
CA LEU A 228 3.02 -2.53 0.43
C LEU A 228 3.22 -3.80 -0.41
N CYS A 229 2.31 -4.20 -1.30
CA CYS A 229 2.60 -5.32 -2.21
C CYS A 229 3.18 -4.86 -3.56
N HIS A 230 2.89 -3.63 -4.00
CA HIS A 230 3.36 -3.08 -5.29
C HIS A 230 4.76 -2.44 -5.24
N LYS A 231 5.62 -2.89 -4.32
CA LYS A 231 6.97 -2.34 -4.10
C LYS A 231 7.03 -0.82 -3.87
N GLU A 232 5.90 -0.14 -3.62
CA GLU A 232 5.89 1.27 -3.26
C GLU A 232 6.48 1.46 -1.85
N SER A 233 7.27 2.52 -1.66
CA SER A 233 7.79 2.84 -0.33
C SER A 233 6.67 3.29 0.63
N PHE A 234 6.79 2.86 1.88
CA PHE A 234 5.93 3.25 2.99
C PHE A 234 5.83 4.76 3.21
N ILE A 235 6.90 5.51 2.94
CA ILE A 235 6.83 6.98 3.05
C ILE A 235 5.89 7.55 1.97
N ILE A 236 5.95 7.01 0.74
CA ILE A 236 5.06 7.44 -0.35
C ILE A 236 3.61 7.09 -0.01
N PHE A 237 3.38 5.93 0.61
CA PHE A 237 2.08 5.54 1.14
C PHE A 237 1.49 6.60 2.08
N LEU A 238 2.27 7.07 3.06
CA LEU A 238 1.84 8.13 3.99
C LEU A 238 1.61 9.47 3.26
N GLU A 239 2.49 9.85 2.34
CA GLU A 239 2.37 11.08 1.55
C GLU A 239 1.11 11.14 0.69
N LYS A 240 0.66 10.01 0.13
CA LYS A 240 -0.63 9.95 -0.57
C LYS A 240 -1.79 10.33 0.36
N GLY A 241 -1.72 10.02 1.65
CA GLY A 241 -2.68 10.46 2.66
C GLY A 241 -2.62 11.97 2.89
N VAL A 242 -1.42 12.53 3.04
CA VAL A 242 -1.20 13.99 3.18
C VAL A 242 -1.79 14.75 2.00
N LYS A 243 -1.45 14.33 0.77
CA LYS A 243 -1.94 14.98 -0.46
C LYS A 243 -3.45 14.89 -0.59
N LYS A 244 -4.04 13.74 -0.27
CA LYS A 244 -5.50 13.55 -0.36
C LYS A 244 -6.25 14.46 0.62
N ASN A 245 -5.73 14.64 1.84
CA ASN A 245 -6.27 15.60 2.81
C ASN A 245 -6.25 17.05 2.27
N GLN A 246 -5.17 17.43 1.58
CA GLN A 246 -5.04 18.78 1.00
C GLN A 246 -6.01 19.01 -0.16
N ILE A 247 -6.23 18.00 -1.00
CA ILE A 247 -7.06 18.11 -2.20
C ILE A 247 -8.55 18.08 -1.84
N LEU A 248 -8.98 17.11 -1.03
CA LEU A 248 -10.41 16.79 -0.93
C LEU A 248 -11.20 17.62 0.08
N LYS A 249 -10.58 18.51 0.87
CA LYS A 249 -11.26 19.37 1.88
C LYS A 249 -12.44 18.69 2.60
N THR A 250 -12.29 17.40 2.96
CA THR A 250 -13.32 16.63 3.68
C THR A 250 -12.96 16.48 5.15
N SER A 251 -13.94 16.15 5.99
CA SER A 251 -13.72 15.82 7.40
C SER A 251 -12.86 14.56 7.61
N THR A 252 -12.75 13.72 6.58
CA THR A 252 -11.99 12.47 6.65
C THR A 252 -10.49 12.72 6.63
N ASN A 253 -9.79 12.34 7.70
CA ASN A 253 -8.33 12.41 7.76
C ASN A 253 -7.68 11.14 7.16
N PHE A 254 -7.38 11.19 5.86
CA PHE A 254 -6.76 10.09 5.10
C PHE A 254 -5.35 9.72 5.58
N LEU A 255 -4.55 10.66 6.09
CA LEU A 255 -3.27 10.32 6.72
C LEU A 255 -3.49 9.47 7.98
N GLN A 256 -4.44 9.86 8.83
CA GLN A 256 -4.72 9.13 10.06
C GLN A 256 -5.27 7.73 9.76
N LEU A 257 -6.15 7.59 8.76
CA LEU A 257 -6.62 6.27 8.30
C LEU A 257 -5.45 5.35 7.92
N ARG A 258 -4.46 5.89 7.20
CA ARG A 258 -3.25 5.14 6.83
C ARG A 258 -2.37 4.79 8.04
N ILE A 259 -2.18 5.70 8.99
CA ILE A 259 -1.43 5.43 10.22
C ILE A 259 -2.13 4.36 11.08
N ASN A 260 -3.46 4.42 11.18
CA ASN A 260 -4.27 3.44 11.89
C ASN A 260 -4.16 2.06 11.22
N ALA A 261 -4.17 2.02 9.89
CA ALA A 261 -3.96 0.79 9.12
C ALA A 261 -2.64 0.11 9.48
N VAL A 262 -1.56 0.89 9.48
CA VAL A 262 -0.20 0.41 9.77
C VAL A 262 -0.09 -0.06 11.22
N SER A 263 -0.67 0.67 12.16
CA SER A 263 -0.67 0.30 13.58
C SER A 263 -1.34 -1.06 13.81
N LYS A 264 -2.47 -1.31 13.13
CA LYS A 264 -3.19 -2.59 13.21
C LYS A 264 -2.41 -3.76 12.63
N ILE A 265 -1.80 -3.58 11.45
CA ILE A 265 -0.95 -4.62 10.84
C ILE A 265 0.26 -4.92 11.71
N TYR A 266 0.85 -3.89 12.31
CA TYR A 266 1.97 -4.07 13.23
C TYR A 266 1.57 -4.88 14.46
N GLU A 267 0.45 -4.53 15.10
CA GLU A 267 -0.10 -5.27 16.24
C GLU A 267 -0.41 -6.72 15.87
N TYR A 268 -0.98 -6.95 14.69
CA TYR A 268 -1.21 -8.30 14.16
C TYR A 268 0.09 -9.08 14.01
N TYR A 269 1.12 -8.48 13.39
CA TYR A 269 2.42 -9.13 13.22
C TYR A 269 3.02 -9.59 14.55
N GLU A 270 3.08 -8.70 15.53
CA GLU A 270 3.65 -9.00 16.86
C GLU A 270 2.85 -10.09 17.57
N LYS A 271 1.53 -10.09 17.40
CA LYS A 271 0.68 -11.15 17.94
C LYS A 271 0.97 -12.50 17.26
N THR A 272 0.94 -12.56 15.93
CA THR A 272 1.01 -13.84 15.20
C THR A 272 2.43 -14.42 15.19
N LYS A 273 3.48 -13.59 15.09
CA LYS A 273 4.88 -14.07 15.04
C LYS A 273 5.53 -14.20 16.40
N HIS A 274 5.10 -13.44 17.40
CA HIS A 274 5.78 -13.37 18.70
C HIS A 274 4.86 -13.63 19.89
N ASN A 275 3.59 -13.93 19.67
CA ASN A 275 2.57 -14.11 20.72
C ASN A 275 2.52 -12.90 21.69
N LYS A 276 2.76 -11.69 21.17
CA LYS A 276 2.83 -10.45 21.97
C LYS A 276 1.76 -9.46 21.53
N ILE A 277 1.01 -8.93 22.50
CA ILE A 277 0.11 -7.79 22.25
C ILE A 277 0.95 -6.52 22.36
N LYS A 278 1.66 -6.16 21.28
CA LYS A 278 2.50 -4.97 21.24
C LYS A 278 1.89 -3.89 20.35
N LYS A 279 1.50 -2.78 20.98
CA LYS A 279 0.96 -1.61 20.29
C LYS A 279 2.07 -0.70 19.78
N LEU A 280 1.81 -0.04 18.65
CA LEU A 280 2.68 1.01 18.16
C LEU A 280 2.65 2.20 19.14
N LYS A 281 3.81 2.58 19.69
CA LYS A 281 3.94 3.66 20.67
C LYS A 281 3.38 4.97 20.14
N GLN A 282 2.69 5.75 20.98
CA GLN A 282 2.07 7.02 20.54
C GLN A 282 3.08 8.03 20.02
N ASN A 283 4.25 8.12 20.64
CA ASN A 283 5.36 9.00 20.26
C ASN A 283 6.27 8.43 19.16
N CYS A 284 5.82 7.39 18.43
CA CYS A 284 6.61 6.86 17.32
C CYS A 284 6.57 7.80 16.10
N TRP A 285 7.62 7.73 15.29
CA TRP A 285 7.75 8.61 14.12
C TRP A 285 6.64 8.43 13.08
N ILE A 286 5.99 7.26 13.02
CA ILE A 286 4.88 6.97 12.11
C ILE A 286 3.62 7.75 12.51
N LYS A 287 3.28 7.74 13.81
CA LYS A 287 2.12 8.48 14.33
C LYS A 287 2.35 9.98 14.28
N ASP A 288 3.58 10.40 14.52
CA ASP A 288 4.02 11.78 14.43
C ASP A 288 4.50 12.17 13.02
N TYR A 289 4.15 11.42 11.96
CA TYR A 289 4.70 11.62 10.62
C TYR A 289 4.56 13.06 10.12
N LYS A 290 3.40 13.70 10.36
CA LYS A 290 3.15 15.10 9.99
C LYS A 290 4.13 16.07 10.67
N LYS A 291 4.57 15.78 11.90
CA LYS A 291 5.57 16.56 12.64
C LYS A 291 6.99 16.35 12.10
N TYR A 292 7.33 15.17 11.61
CA TYR A 292 8.65 14.91 11.04
C TYR A 292 8.80 15.37 9.58
N ARG A 293 7.68 15.41 8.86
CA ARG A 293 7.60 15.80 7.45
C ARG A 293 8.02 17.26 7.22
N LEU A 294 8.96 17.48 6.29
CA LEU A 294 9.50 18.77 5.84
C LEU A 294 10.10 19.63 6.96
N ASN A 295 10.51 19.00 8.07
CA ASN A 295 10.93 19.68 9.28
C ASN A 295 12.40 19.42 9.62
N ASN A 296 13.21 18.99 8.67
CA ASN A 296 14.64 18.82 8.92
C ASN A 296 15.29 20.18 9.28
N GLY A 297 15.92 20.23 10.45
CA GLY A 297 16.51 21.43 11.06
C GLY A 297 15.50 22.36 11.77
N LYS A 298 14.19 22.15 11.62
CA LYS A 298 13.15 22.97 12.28
C LYS A 298 12.86 22.44 13.68
N ASN A 299 12.72 23.32 14.67
CA ASN A 299 12.37 22.97 16.05
C ASN A 299 13.25 21.83 16.62
N GLY A 300 14.54 21.82 16.26
CA GLY A 300 15.50 20.78 16.69
C GLY A 300 15.27 19.38 16.10
N ILE A 301 14.36 19.23 15.12
CA ILE A 301 14.11 17.95 14.46
C ILE A 301 15.16 17.73 13.37
N TYR A 302 16.04 16.74 13.56
CA TYR A 302 17.07 16.41 12.58
C TYR A 302 16.81 15.04 11.97
N PHE A 303 16.81 14.94 10.64
CA PHE A 303 16.63 13.69 9.89
C PHE A 303 17.54 12.57 10.40
N LYS A 304 18.81 12.88 10.67
CA LYS A 304 19.79 11.93 11.21
C LYS A 304 19.39 11.34 12.57
N LYS A 305 18.59 12.07 13.36
CA LYS A 305 18.13 11.69 14.70
C LYS A 305 16.76 11.00 14.70
N ILE A 306 16.05 10.98 13.57
CA ILE A 306 14.74 10.29 13.48
C ILE A 306 14.96 8.79 13.72
N LYS A 307 14.20 8.26 14.67
CA LYS A 307 14.22 6.86 15.08
C LYS A 307 13.28 6.04 14.18
N ILE A 308 13.76 5.66 12.99
CA ILE A 308 13.02 4.81 12.05
C ILE A 308 13.14 3.35 12.48
N TYR A 309 12.25 2.90 13.35
CA TYR A 309 12.04 1.49 13.69
C TYR A 309 10.63 1.31 14.29
N LEU A 310 10.16 0.06 14.37
CA LEU A 310 8.89 -0.34 14.99
C LEU A 310 9.07 -0.69 16.46
#